data_AF-A0A7X0ASW9-F1
#
_entry.id   AF-A0A7X0ASW9-F1
#
_cell.length_a   1.000
_cell.length_b   1.000
_cell.length_c   1.000
_cell.angle_alpha   90.00
_cell.angle_beta   90.00
_cell.angle_gamma   90.00
#
_symmetry.space_group_name_H-M   'P 1'
#
loop_
_entity.id
_entity.type
_entity.pdbx_description
1 polymer ?
#
loop_
_entity_poly.entity_id
_entity_poly.type
_entity_poly.pdbx_seq_one_letter_code
_entity_poly.pdbx_strand_id
1 'polypeptide(L)'
;MNADTPPVTGTFLAALARKECKAIAKALGNRKDRHRGIHEARKAIRRLRSLLALVSDAVGHETAKIDIALRNQAKRLSALRDSQVVVAMAEKLAIGDETGEWAIAAQVLAVQRDLLLETELDKDPAFARRTAAIGDIAIVFDKLRWKRVSQKSLQLSIKKSHRRVNKSEHDAAEQGTPASLHRWRRRVRRLRLQLNTIHALNRLAGSKIQTSDTHKSKSAKALARLADQLGWRQDILVLRAALKTFPDPRILASLRKRLRLETKLARY
;
A
#
# COMPACT_ATOMS: atom_id res chain seq x y z
N MET A 1 -17.25 -27.19 28.77
CA MET A 1 -16.64 -26.61 27.55
C MET A 1 -16.24 -25.17 27.85
N ASN A 2 -14.94 -24.90 28.01
CA ASN A 2 -14.44 -23.60 28.43
C ASN A 2 -14.58 -22.57 27.29
N ALA A 3 -15.48 -21.61 27.49
CA ALA A 3 -15.86 -20.59 26.50
C ALA A 3 -14.84 -19.45 26.31
N ASP A 4 -13.63 -19.56 26.88
CA ASP A 4 -12.73 -18.41 27.01
C ASP A 4 -11.50 -18.39 26.10
N THR A 5 -11.21 -19.46 25.37
CA THR A 5 -10.10 -19.45 24.40
C THR A 5 -10.60 -18.91 23.06
N PRO A 6 -10.01 -17.83 22.50
CA PRO A 6 -10.35 -17.42 21.13
C PRO A 6 -10.08 -18.59 20.18
N PRO A 7 -10.94 -18.81 19.16
CA PRO A 7 -10.61 -19.76 18.11
C PRO A 7 -9.22 -19.40 17.55
N VAL A 8 -8.38 -20.42 17.30
CA VAL A 8 -6.97 -20.27 16.87
C VAL A 8 -6.82 -19.22 15.76
N THR A 9 -7.80 -19.15 14.87
CA THR A 9 -7.95 -18.13 13.83
C THR A 9 -7.91 -16.68 14.35
N GLY A 10 -8.73 -16.35 15.35
CA GLY A 10 -8.79 -15.01 15.93
C GLY A 10 -7.49 -14.61 16.62
N THR A 11 -6.91 -15.52 17.41
CA THR A 11 -5.63 -15.31 18.09
C THR A 11 -4.48 -15.06 17.10
N PHE A 12 -4.42 -15.85 16.04
CA PHE A 12 -3.40 -15.69 14.99
C PHE A 12 -3.51 -14.32 14.29
N LEU A 13 -4.73 -13.89 13.94
CA LEU A 13 -4.94 -12.61 13.29
C LEU A 13 -4.65 -11.41 14.21
N ALA A 14 -4.96 -11.53 15.50
CA ALA A 14 -4.56 -10.55 16.51
C ALA A 14 -3.03 -10.44 16.61
N ALA A 15 -2.33 -11.57 16.65
CA ALA A 15 -0.87 -11.60 16.67
C ALA A 15 -0.26 -10.99 15.40
N LEU A 16 -0.85 -11.27 14.23
CA LEU A 16 -0.44 -10.67 12.96
C LEU A 16 -0.68 -9.14 12.95
N ALA A 17 -1.82 -8.66 13.45
CA ALA A 17 -2.10 -7.24 13.56
C ALA A 17 -1.07 -6.52 14.46
N ARG A 18 -0.74 -7.11 15.62
CA ARG A 18 0.33 -6.61 16.52
C ARG A 18 1.70 -6.61 15.83
N LYS A 19 2.03 -7.67 15.08
CA LYS A 19 3.28 -7.75 14.31
C LYS A 19 3.38 -6.63 13.28
N GLU A 20 2.29 -6.30 12.57
CA GLU A 20 2.29 -5.20 11.62
C GLU A 20 2.44 -3.83 12.32
N CYS A 21 1.82 -3.62 13.49
CA CYS A 21 2.05 -2.39 14.27
C CYS A 21 3.53 -2.23 14.65
N LYS A 22 4.16 -3.29 15.16
CA LYS A 22 5.60 -3.32 15.45
C LYS A 22 6.46 -3.07 14.20
N ALA A 23 6.07 -3.64 13.05
CA ALA A 23 6.76 -3.42 11.79
C ALA A 23 6.68 -1.95 11.32
N ILE A 24 5.54 -1.28 11.53
CA ILE A 24 5.40 0.15 11.23
C ILE A 24 6.35 0.97 12.12
N ALA A 25 6.31 0.75 13.44
CA ALA A 25 7.17 1.46 14.39
C ALA A 25 8.66 1.27 14.09
N LYS A 26 9.09 0.02 13.86
CA LYS A 26 10.47 -0.30 13.47
C LYS A 26 10.89 0.40 12.17
N ALA A 27 10.00 0.43 11.18
CA ALA A 27 10.29 1.04 9.89
C ALA A 27 10.40 2.57 9.99
N LEU A 28 9.54 3.23 10.77
CA LEU A 28 9.64 4.66 11.03
C LEU A 28 10.92 5.03 11.80
N GLY A 29 11.36 4.15 12.71
CA GLY A 29 12.62 4.28 13.44
C GLY A 29 13.89 4.04 12.63
N ASN A 30 13.80 3.62 11.35
CA ASN A 30 14.98 3.35 10.53
C ASN A 30 15.69 4.65 10.12
N ARG A 31 16.68 5.07 10.91
CA ARG A 31 17.45 6.29 10.66
C ARG A 31 18.46 6.16 9.51
N LYS A 32 19.00 4.96 9.29
CA LYS A 32 20.03 4.70 8.28
C LYS A 32 19.49 4.82 6.85
N ASP A 33 18.22 4.49 6.65
CA ASP A 33 17.55 4.57 5.36
C ASP A 33 16.09 4.98 5.56
N ARG A 34 15.87 6.29 5.63
CA ARG A 34 14.57 6.91 5.89
C ARG A 34 13.57 6.60 4.79
N HIS A 35 13.98 6.64 3.52
CA HIS A 35 13.08 6.39 2.39
C HIS A 35 12.59 4.94 2.36
N ARG A 36 13.47 3.97 2.61
CA ARG A 36 13.06 2.56 2.79
C ARG A 36 12.20 2.37 4.03
N GLY A 37 12.53 3.04 5.13
CA GLY A 37 11.70 3.07 6.34
C GLY A 37 10.26 3.52 6.06
N ILE A 38 10.10 4.63 5.35
CA ILE A 38 8.79 5.15 4.93
C ILE A 38 8.07 4.17 4.00
N HIS A 39 8.79 3.55 3.06
CA HIS A 39 8.22 2.54 2.16
C HIS A 39 7.69 1.32 2.93
N GLU A 40 8.47 0.77 3.86
CA GLU A 40 8.09 -0.40 4.65
C GLU A 40 6.99 -0.07 5.66
N ALA A 41 7.00 1.11 6.28
CA ALA A 41 5.92 1.58 7.12
C ALA A 41 4.59 1.63 6.33
N ARG A 42 4.61 2.21 5.12
CA ARG A 42 3.43 2.22 4.23
C ARG A 42 3.00 0.83 3.80
N LYS A 43 3.93 -0.10 3.55
CA LYS A 43 3.60 -1.52 3.27
C LYS A 43 2.89 -2.16 4.46
N ALA A 44 3.42 -2.00 5.66
CA ALA A 44 2.85 -2.55 6.88
C ALA A 44 1.46 -1.96 7.18
N ILE A 45 1.28 -0.64 7.05
CA ILE A 45 -0.05 0.00 7.15
C ILE A 45 -1.03 -0.61 6.15
N ARG A 46 -0.62 -0.83 4.88
CA ARG A 46 -1.50 -1.47 3.88
C ARG A 46 -1.89 -2.89 4.27
N ARG A 47 -0.95 -3.69 4.81
CA ARG A 47 -1.23 -5.05 5.30
C ARG A 47 -2.23 -5.03 6.45
N LEU A 48 -2.00 -4.17 7.44
CA LEU A 48 -2.88 -4.03 8.60
C LEU A 48 -4.30 -3.58 8.22
N ARG A 49 -4.43 -2.60 7.32
CA ARG A 49 -5.72 -2.16 6.79
C ARG A 49 -6.43 -3.25 5.98
N SER A 50 -5.66 -4.10 5.29
CA SER A 50 -6.19 -5.25 4.57
C SER A 50 -6.74 -6.31 5.51
N LEU A 51 -6.04 -6.56 6.62
CA LEU A 51 -6.46 -7.47 7.69
C LEU A 51 -7.71 -6.93 8.39
N LEU A 52 -7.75 -5.65 8.74
CA LEU A 52 -8.96 -5.02 9.31
C LEU A 52 -10.18 -5.18 8.41
N ALA A 53 -10.03 -4.90 7.11
CA ALA A 53 -11.11 -5.09 6.15
C ALA A 53 -11.55 -6.56 6.03
N LEU A 54 -10.64 -7.51 6.28
CA LEU A 54 -10.95 -8.94 6.29
C LEU A 54 -11.83 -9.33 7.49
N VAL A 55 -11.55 -8.78 8.67
CA VAL A 55 -12.24 -9.14 9.93
C VAL A 55 -13.39 -8.21 10.32
N SER A 56 -13.59 -7.10 9.59
CA SER A 56 -14.52 -6.02 9.91
C SER A 56 -15.93 -6.49 10.28
N ASP A 57 -16.49 -7.44 9.51
CA ASP A 57 -17.86 -7.92 9.71
C ASP A 57 -18.01 -8.73 11.01
N ALA A 58 -16.96 -9.42 11.46
CA ALA A 58 -16.98 -10.25 12.66
C ALA A 58 -16.65 -9.47 13.94
N VAL A 59 -15.72 -8.53 13.83
CA VAL A 59 -15.18 -7.76 14.97
C VAL A 59 -16.05 -6.54 15.29
N GLY A 60 -16.68 -5.94 14.28
CA GLY A 60 -17.60 -4.82 14.45
C GLY A 60 -17.04 -3.46 14.02
N HIS A 61 -17.82 -2.41 14.30
CA HIS A 61 -17.66 -1.06 13.75
C HIS A 61 -16.38 -0.33 14.19
N GLU A 62 -15.75 -0.74 15.31
CA GLU A 62 -14.48 -0.17 15.78
C GLU A 62 -13.37 -0.27 14.72
N THR A 63 -13.40 -1.33 13.91
CA THR A 63 -12.47 -1.54 12.79
C THR A 63 -12.48 -0.38 11.78
N ALA A 64 -13.61 0.32 11.61
CA ALA A 64 -13.71 1.46 10.72
C ALA A 64 -12.94 2.68 11.24
N LYS A 65 -13.03 2.96 12.55
CA LYS A 65 -12.27 4.04 13.21
C LYS A 65 -10.77 3.79 13.09
N ILE A 66 -10.34 2.54 13.31
CA ILE A 66 -8.93 2.16 13.17
C ILE A 66 -8.47 2.26 11.71
N ASP A 67 -9.28 1.83 10.73
CA ASP A 67 -8.91 1.98 9.30
C ASP A 67 -8.77 3.46 8.90
N ILE A 68 -9.60 4.35 9.45
CA ILE A 68 -9.48 5.81 9.25
C ILE A 68 -8.17 6.32 9.84
N ALA A 69 -7.84 5.97 11.09
CA ALA A 69 -6.61 6.38 11.74
C ALA A 69 -5.37 5.92 10.94
N LEU A 70 -5.32 4.64 10.57
CA LEU A 70 -4.25 4.07 9.74
C LEU A 70 -4.16 4.73 8.36
N ARG A 71 -5.30 5.04 7.74
CA ARG A 71 -5.35 5.74 6.46
C ARG A 71 -4.78 7.14 6.56
N ASN A 72 -5.06 7.85 7.65
CA ASN A 72 -4.51 9.18 7.90
C ASN A 72 -2.98 9.11 8.11
N GLN A 73 -2.49 8.12 8.86
CA GLN A 73 -1.05 7.88 9.00
C GLN A 73 -0.38 7.61 7.63
N ALA A 74 -1.00 6.76 6.80
CA ALA A 74 -0.51 6.54 5.44
C ALA A 74 -0.55 7.82 4.60
N LYS A 75 -1.65 8.58 4.62
CA LYS A 75 -1.81 9.82 3.83
C LYS A 75 -0.69 10.80 4.14
N ARG A 76 -0.36 10.99 5.41
CA ARG A 76 0.72 11.87 5.88
C ARG A 76 2.12 11.40 5.49
N LEU A 77 2.29 10.21 4.93
CA LEU A 77 3.56 9.69 4.39
C LEU A 77 3.56 9.64 2.85
N SER A 78 2.48 10.05 2.19
CA SER A 78 2.35 9.90 0.74
C SER A 78 3.31 10.80 -0.02
N ALA A 79 3.42 12.08 0.35
CA ALA A 79 4.32 13.02 -0.32
C ALA A 79 5.78 12.53 -0.30
N LEU A 80 6.28 12.13 0.88
CA LEU A 80 7.64 11.55 1.04
C LEU A 80 7.85 10.25 0.24
N ARG A 81 6.80 9.43 0.11
CA ARG A 81 6.91 8.20 -0.70
C ARG A 81 6.93 8.53 -2.18
N ASP A 82 6.07 9.44 -2.61
CA ASP A 82 5.87 9.80 -4.00
C ASP A 82 7.11 10.54 -4.53
N SER A 83 7.75 11.41 -3.74
CA SER A 83 9.05 12.01 -4.09
C SER A 83 10.14 10.95 -4.30
N GLN A 84 10.23 9.93 -3.45
CA GLN A 84 11.16 8.80 -3.70
C GLN A 84 10.78 7.97 -4.94
N VAL A 85 9.49 7.81 -5.27
CA VAL A 85 9.10 7.14 -6.53
C VAL A 85 9.62 7.92 -7.73
N VAL A 86 9.44 9.24 -7.70
CA VAL A 86 9.85 10.14 -8.78
C VAL A 86 11.35 10.07 -9.05
N VAL A 87 12.17 10.12 -7.99
CA VAL A 87 13.63 9.97 -8.12
C VAL A 87 13.99 8.62 -8.73
N ALA A 88 13.47 7.52 -8.18
CA ALA A 88 13.75 6.18 -8.70
C ALA A 88 13.31 5.98 -10.16
N MET A 89 12.24 6.66 -10.59
CA MET A 89 11.82 6.64 -12.00
C MET A 89 12.77 7.44 -12.89
N ALA A 90 13.22 8.62 -12.45
CA ALA A 90 14.18 9.43 -13.21
C ALA A 90 15.52 8.69 -13.34
N GLU A 91 16.03 8.09 -12.25
CA GLU A 91 17.22 7.24 -12.26
C GLU A 91 17.08 6.08 -13.25
N LYS A 92 15.93 5.40 -13.26
CA LYS A 92 15.67 4.31 -14.21
C LYS A 92 15.68 4.79 -15.67
N LEU A 93 15.19 6.01 -15.93
CA LEU A 93 15.16 6.60 -17.28
C LEU A 93 16.53 7.17 -17.70
N ALA A 94 17.46 7.34 -16.75
CA ALA A 94 18.84 7.77 -17.00
C ALA A 94 19.79 6.60 -17.31
N ILE A 95 19.35 5.34 -17.15
CA ILE A 95 20.19 4.17 -17.43
C ILE A 95 20.68 4.22 -18.88
N GLY A 96 22.00 4.23 -19.07
CA GLY A 96 22.66 4.31 -20.38
C GLY A 96 22.96 5.74 -20.86
N ASP A 97 22.59 6.77 -20.10
CA ASP A 97 22.85 8.19 -20.41
C ASP A 97 23.09 8.98 -19.09
N GLU A 98 24.24 8.72 -18.46
CA GLU A 98 24.57 9.20 -17.10
C GLU A 98 24.79 10.73 -17.00
N THR A 99 25.03 11.38 -18.14
CA THR A 99 25.14 12.85 -18.25
C THR A 99 23.92 13.48 -18.90
N GLY A 100 22.92 12.67 -19.24
CA GLY A 100 21.72 13.12 -19.94
C GLY A 100 20.75 13.90 -19.07
N GLU A 101 19.72 14.45 -19.72
CA GLU A 101 18.66 15.23 -19.08
C GLU A 101 17.95 14.46 -17.95
N TRP A 102 17.80 13.14 -18.07
CA TRP A 102 17.20 12.32 -17.01
C TRP A 102 18.11 12.16 -15.80
N ALA A 103 19.44 12.11 -15.99
CA ALA A 103 20.39 12.07 -14.89
C ALA A 103 20.40 13.41 -14.13
N ILE A 104 20.40 14.53 -14.87
CA ILE A 104 20.25 15.87 -14.29
C ILE A 104 18.92 15.97 -13.53
N ALA A 105 17.83 15.47 -14.12
CA ALA A 105 16.53 15.49 -13.47
C ALA A 105 16.51 14.67 -12.18
N ALA A 106 17.13 13.48 -12.18
CA ALA A 106 17.22 12.62 -11.00
C ALA A 106 17.93 13.34 -9.84
N GLN A 107 19.03 14.04 -10.11
CA GLN A 107 19.78 14.81 -9.10
C GLN A 107 18.92 15.95 -8.51
N VAL A 108 18.29 16.77 -9.35
CA VAL A 108 17.43 17.87 -8.90
C VAL A 108 16.24 17.35 -8.07
N LEU A 109 15.60 16.27 -8.53
CA LEU A 109 14.47 15.65 -7.83
C LEU A 109 14.90 15.01 -6.50
N ALA A 110 16.14 14.50 -6.40
CA ALA A 110 16.69 13.97 -5.16
C ALA A 110 16.88 15.07 -4.12
N VAL A 111 17.43 16.23 -4.51
CA VAL A 111 17.55 17.40 -3.61
C VAL A 111 16.18 17.84 -3.10
N GLN A 112 15.17 17.95 -3.98
CA GLN A 112 13.80 18.30 -3.57
C GLN A 112 13.17 17.28 -2.63
N ARG A 113 13.42 15.98 -2.87
CA ARG A 113 12.96 14.88 -2.00
C ARG A 113 13.57 15.00 -0.60
N ASP A 114 14.86 15.32 -0.53
CA ASP A 114 15.60 15.37 0.73
C ASP A 114 15.20 16.59 1.56
N LEU A 115 15.03 17.76 0.93
CA LEU A 115 14.47 18.96 1.58
C LEU A 115 13.05 18.71 2.13
N LEU A 116 12.21 17.97 1.40
CA LEU A 116 10.88 17.59 1.88
C LEU A 116 10.97 16.67 3.10
N LEU A 117 11.95 15.76 3.13
CA LEU A 117 12.17 14.87 4.26
C LEU A 117 12.64 15.65 5.49
N GLU A 118 13.59 16.57 5.33
CA GLU A 118 14.06 17.46 6.40
C GLU A 118 12.90 18.26 7.00
N THR A 119 12.13 18.93 6.14
CA THR A 119 10.95 19.71 6.55
C THR A 119 9.94 18.87 7.36
N GLU A 120 9.75 17.60 7.00
CA GLU A 120 8.85 16.70 7.73
C GLU A 120 9.46 16.18 9.04
N LEU A 121 10.79 16.03 9.11
CA LEU A 121 11.51 15.64 10.31
C LEU A 121 11.59 16.78 11.33
N ASP A 122 11.68 18.04 10.89
CA ASP A 122 11.62 19.20 11.79
C ASP A 122 10.30 19.25 12.56
N LYS A 123 9.20 18.92 11.86
CA LYS A 123 7.86 18.85 12.46
C LYS A 123 7.68 17.62 13.34
N ASP A 124 8.29 16.50 13.00
CA ASP A 124 8.12 15.23 13.70
C ASP A 124 9.47 14.49 13.79
N PRO A 125 10.34 14.92 14.73
CA PRO A 125 11.68 14.37 14.85
C PRO A 125 11.67 12.85 14.98
N ALA A 126 12.45 12.21 14.12
CA ALA A 126 12.52 10.74 13.99
C ALA A 126 11.15 10.05 13.81
N PHE A 127 10.12 10.76 13.36
CA PHE A 127 8.73 10.29 13.29
C PHE A 127 8.14 9.83 14.63
N ALA A 128 8.54 10.47 15.75
CA ALA A 128 8.12 10.11 17.09
C ALA A 128 6.60 10.17 17.28
N ARG A 129 5.93 11.26 16.86
CA ARG A 129 4.48 11.44 16.98
C ARG A 129 3.71 10.39 16.16
N ARG A 130 4.19 10.09 14.95
CA ARG A 130 3.61 9.02 14.12
C ARG A 130 3.79 7.65 14.77
N THR A 131 4.94 7.40 15.38
CA THR A 131 5.22 6.14 16.09
C THR A 131 4.31 5.98 17.31
N ALA A 132 4.13 7.05 18.10
CA ALA A 132 3.18 7.06 19.23
C ALA A 132 1.74 6.76 18.79
N ALA A 133 1.27 7.41 17.71
CA ALA A 133 -0.06 7.16 17.17
C ALA A 133 -0.27 5.70 16.70
N ILE A 134 0.79 5.01 16.25
CA ILE A 134 0.73 3.57 15.95
C ILE A 134 0.65 2.74 17.24
N GLY A 135 1.33 3.17 18.30
CA GLY A 135 1.21 2.60 19.64
C GLY A 135 -0.23 2.68 20.17
N ASP A 136 -0.87 3.85 20.06
CA ASP A 136 -2.27 4.03 20.46
C ASP A 136 -3.21 3.10 19.68
N ILE A 137 -2.99 2.99 18.37
CA ILE A 137 -3.73 2.06 17.52
C ILE A 137 -3.54 0.61 17.99
N ALA A 138 -2.32 0.22 18.37
CA ALA A 138 -2.03 -1.12 18.87
C ALA A 138 -2.79 -1.44 20.17
N ILE A 139 -2.90 -0.47 21.10
CA ILE A 139 -3.68 -0.62 22.34
C ILE A 139 -5.16 -0.87 22.02
N VAL A 140 -5.72 -0.16 21.04
CA VAL A 140 -7.12 -0.38 20.62
C VAL A 140 -7.28 -1.76 19.95
N PHE A 141 -6.29 -2.21 19.17
CA PHE A 141 -6.31 -3.53 18.55
C PHE A 141 -6.42 -4.68 19.57
N ASP A 142 -5.80 -4.53 20.74
CA ASP A 142 -5.82 -5.55 21.78
C ASP A 142 -7.21 -5.74 22.40
N LYS A 143 -8.07 -4.71 22.30
CA LYS A 143 -9.44 -4.72 22.83
C LYS A 143 -10.48 -5.25 21.84
N LEU A 144 -10.10 -5.45 20.57
CA LEU A 144 -11.02 -5.93 19.55
C LEU A 144 -11.55 -7.34 19.88
N ARG A 145 -12.78 -7.61 19.46
CA ARG A 145 -13.48 -8.89 19.65
C ARG A 145 -12.96 -10.01 18.72
N TRP A 146 -11.65 -10.30 18.79
CA TRP A 146 -11.00 -11.34 17.99
C TRP A 146 -11.61 -12.72 18.15
N LYS A 147 -12.21 -13.02 19.32
CA LYS A 147 -12.92 -14.28 19.59
C LYS A 147 -14.07 -14.54 18.61
N ARG A 148 -14.65 -13.50 18.00
CA ARG A 148 -15.76 -13.61 17.04
C ARG A 148 -15.32 -13.98 15.62
N VAL A 149 -14.02 -13.95 15.34
CA VAL A 149 -13.51 -14.23 14.00
C VAL A 149 -13.48 -15.74 13.75
N SER A 150 -14.38 -16.21 12.89
CA SER A 150 -14.47 -17.60 12.47
C SER A 150 -14.00 -17.80 11.03
N GLN A 151 -13.64 -19.03 10.67
CA GLN A 151 -13.30 -19.40 9.29
C GLN A 151 -14.41 -19.01 8.30
N LYS A 152 -15.68 -19.27 8.65
CA LYS A 152 -16.86 -18.89 7.85
C LYS A 152 -16.95 -17.38 7.61
N SER A 153 -16.70 -16.57 8.65
CA SER A 153 -16.71 -15.11 8.51
C SER A 153 -15.63 -14.61 7.54
N LEU A 154 -14.46 -15.24 7.55
CA LEU A 154 -13.35 -14.92 6.65
C LEU A 154 -13.66 -15.31 5.21
N GLN A 155 -14.27 -16.48 4.98
CA GLN A 155 -14.71 -16.91 3.64
C GLN A 155 -15.68 -15.90 3.02
N LEU A 156 -16.69 -15.48 3.78
CA LEU A 156 -17.66 -14.47 3.34
C LEU A 156 -16.99 -13.13 3.01
N SER A 157 -16.01 -12.70 3.81
CA SER A 157 -15.27 -11.46 3.60
C SER A 157 -14.40 -11.51 2.33
N ILE A 158 -13.76 -12.64 2.06
CA ILE A 158 -13.00 -12.87 0.80
C ILE A 158 -13.94 -12.85 -0.41
N LYS A 159 -15.08 -13.54 -0.35
CA LYS A 159 -16.10 -13.51 -1.42
C LYS A 159 -16.56 -12.08 -1.73
N LYS A 160 -16.84 -11.27 -0.70
CA LYS A 160 -17.14 -9.85 -0.86
C LYS A 160 -15.99 -9.08 -1.52
N SER A 161 -14.75 -9.38 -1.16
CA SER A 161 -13.56 -8.73 -1.72
C SER A 161 -13.35 -9.07 -3.20
N HIS A 162 -13.61 -10.31 -3.61
CA HIS A 162 -13.66 -10.71 -5.03
C HIS A 162 -14.73 -9.92 -5.80
N ARG A 163 -15.97 -9.89 -5.30
CA ARG A 163 -17.06 -9.12 -5.93
C ARG A 163 -16.70 -7.65 -6.10
N ARG A 164 -16.05 -7.04 -5.10
CA ARG A 164 -15.58 -5.64 -5.19
C ARG A 164 -14.50 -5.45 -6.24
N VAL A 165 -13.56 -6.39 -6.40
CA VAL A 165 -12.54 -6.35 -7.45
C VAL A 165 -13.18 -6.43 -8.82
N ASN A 166 -14.06 -7.41 -9.06
CA ASN A 166 -14.75 -7.60 -10.33
C ASN A 166 -15.58 -6.36 -10.71
N LYS A 167 -16.32 -5.79 -9.74
CA LYS A 167 -17.06 -4.54 -9.98
C LYS A 167 -16.13 -3.40 -10.40
N SER A 168 -15.01 -3.19 -9.71
CA SER A 168 -14.08 -2.12 -10.11
C SER A 168 -13.33 -2.38 -11.40
N GLU A 169 -13.17 -3.65 -11.80
CA GLU A 169 -12.60 -4.01 -13.10
C GLU A 169 -13.55 -3.56 -14.21
N HIS A 170 -14.85 -3.85 -14.06
CA HIS A 170 -15.89 -3.37 -14.95
C HIS A 170 -15.96 -1.84 -14.98
N ASP A 171 -16.06 -1.17 -13.82
CA ASP A 171 -16.08 0.30 -13.72
C ASP A 171 -14.84 0.93 -14.39
N ALA A 172 -13.67 0.29 -14.28
CA ALA A 172 -12.43 0.77 -14.87
C ALA A 172 -12.37 0.56 -16.38
N ALA A 173 -12.92 -0.54 -16.89
CA ALA A 173 -13.03 -0.84 -18.32
C ALA A 173 -14.00 0.13 -19.01
N GLU A 174 -15.13 0.43 -18.37
CA GLU A 174 -16.14 1.35 -18.89
C GLU A 174 -15.65 2.80 -18.89
N GLN A 175 -15.10 3.28 -17.77
CA GLN A 175 -14.81 4.71 -17.60
C GLN A 175 -13.40 5.09 -18.05
N GLY A 176 -12.42 4.19 -17.94
CA GLY A 176 -11.01 4.47 -18.26
C GLY A 176 -10.33 5.60 -17.46
N THR A 177 -11.01 6.23 -16.49
CA THR A 177 -10.49 7.39 -15.77
C THR A 177 -9.35 7.03 -14.81
N PRO A 178 -8.44 7.98 -14.50
CA PRO A 178 -7.41 7.76 -13.47
C PRO A 178 -8.00 7.35 -12.11
N ALA A 179 -9.18 7.87 -11.76
CA ALA A 179 -9.86 7.55 -10.52
C ALA A 179 -10.42 6.11 -10.49
N SER A 180 -11.05 5.65 -11.58
CA SER A 180 -11.57 4.27 -11.66
C SER A 180 -10.43 3.25 -11.68
N LEU A 181 -9.37 3.51 -12.45
CA LEU A 181 -8.15 2.69 -12.47
C LEU A 181 -7.46 2.64 -11.10
N HIS A 182 -7.35 3.77 -10.41
CA HIS A 182 -6.76 3.82 -9.06
C HIS A 182 -7.61 3.05 -8.04
N ARG A 183 -8.94 3.16 -8.12
CA ARG A 183 -9.88 2.40 -7.29
C ARG A 183 -9.72 0.90 -7.52
N TRP A 184 -9.63 0.47 -8.77
CA TRP A 184 -9.39 -0.92 -9.14
C TRP A 184 -8.06 -1.44 -8.59
N ARG A 185 -6.94 -0.72 -8.83
CA ARG A 185 -5.60 -1.05 -8.27
C ARG A 185 -5.65 -1.25 -6.76
N ARG A 186 -6.34 -0.36 -6.03
CA ARG A 186 -6.49 -0.46 -4.57
C ARG A 186 -7.23 -1.72 -4.13
N ARG A 187 -8.29 -2.10 -4.84
CA ARG A 187 -9.08 -3.30 -4.53
C ARG A 187 -8.31 -4.58 -4.86
N VAL A 188 -7.63 -4.64 -6.00
CA VAL A 188 -6.75 -5.76 -6.39
C VAL A 188 -5.66 -5.99 -5.32
N ARG A 189 -5.00 -4.91 -4.89
CA ARG A 189 -3.98 -4.99 -3.83
C ARG A 189 -4.53 -5.51 -2.52
N ARG A 190 -5.71 -5.03 -2.11
CA ARG A 190 -6.35 -5.48 -0.87
C ARG A 190 -6.66 -6.96 -0.95
N LEU A 191 -7.33 -7.42 -2.01
CA LEU A 191 -7.67 -8.83 -2.18
C LEU A 191 -6.41 -9.70 -2.13
N ARG A 192 -5.33 -9.31 -2.83
CA ARG A 192 -4.05 -10.03 -2.77
C ARG A 192 -3.50 -10.16 -1.34
N LEU A 193 -3.51 -9.07 -0.57
CA LEU A 193 -3.02 -9.08 0.80
C LEU A 193 -3.91 -9.94 1.71
N GLN A 194 -5.22 -9.95 1.49
CA GLN A 194 -6.14 -10.84 2.20
C GLN A 194 -5.88 -12.30 1.86
N LEU A 195 -5.70 -12.66 0.59
CA LEU A 195 -5.34 -14.03 0.18
C LEU A 195 -4.03 -14.49 0.80
N ASN A 196 -2.99 -13.63 0.80
CA ASN A 196 -1.74 -13.93 1.50
C ASN A 196 -1.94 -14.18 3.00
N THR A 197 -2.84 -13.40 3.63
CA THR A 197 -3.18 -13.60 5.05
C THR A 197 -3.86 -14.94 5.28
N ILE A 198 -4.82 -15.32 4.43
CA ILE A 198 -5.49 -16.63 4.51
C ILE A 198 -4.52 -17.78 4.25
N HIS A 199 -3.62 -17.67 3.27
CA HIS A 199 -2.60 -18.69 3.02
C HIS A 199 -1.67 -18.87 4.22
N ALA A 200 -1.25 -17.77 4.85
CA ALA A 200 -0.45 -17.83 6.07
C ALA A 200 -1.21 -18.50 7.21
N LEU A 201 -2.50 -18.19 7.37
CA LEU A 201 -3.36 -18.80 8.39
C LEU A 201 -3.57 -20.30 8.13
N ASN A 202 -3.85 -20.72 6.89
CA ASN A 202 -4.01 -22.12 6.55
C ASN A 202 -2.72 -22.92 6.82
N ARG A 203 -1.56 -22.34 6.47
CA ARG A 203 -0.25 -22.98 6.67
C ARG A 203 0.18 -23.05 8.14
N LEU A 204 -0.03 -21.98 8.91
CA LEU A 204 0.55 -21.84 10.25
C LEU A 204 -0.42 -22.17 11.38
N ALA A 205 -1.73 -22.10 11.14
CA ALA A 205 -2.77 -22.37 12.11
C ALA A 205 -3.67 -23.56 11.72
N GLY A 206 -3.26 -24.37 10.74
CA GLY A 206 -3.98 -25.57 10.29
C GLY A 206 -5.40 -25.30 9.77
N SER A 207 -5.71 -24.05 9.42
CA SER A 207 -7.05 -23.69 8.94
C SER A 207 -7.30 -24.20 7.52
N LYS A 208 -8.55 -24.51 7.18
CA LYS A 208 -8.97 -24.98 5.85
C LYS A 208 -9.90 -23.97 5.17
N ILE A 209 -9.49 -22.71 5.15
CA ILE A 209 -10.30 -21.63 4.56
C ILE A 209 -10.14 -21.67 3.05
N GLN A 210 -11.22 -22.02 2.37
CA GLN A 210 -11.33 -21.90 0.92
C GLN A 210 -11.40 -20.42 0.51
N THR A 211 -10.57 -20.02 -0.46
CA THR A 211 -10.48 -18.64 -0.96
C THR A 211 -11.05 -18.46 -2.36
N SER A 212 -11.58 -19.53 -2.96
CA SER A 212 -12.11 -19.55 -4.31
C SER A 212 -13.53 -20.13 -4.29
N ASP A 213 -14.50 -19.35 -4.75
CA ASP A 213 -15.85 -19.86 -5.05
C ASP A 213 -15.99 -20.25 -6.55
N THR A 214 -15.02 -19.92 -7.41
CA THR A 214 -15.10 -20.12 -8.87
C THR A 214 -13.75 -20.35 -9.53
N HIS A 215 -13.70 -21.17 -10.59
CA HIS A 215 -12.51 -21.37 -11.45
C HIS A 215 -11.92 -20.07 -12.05
N LYS A 216 -12.62 -18.93 -11.95
CA LYS A 216 -12.20 -17.61 -12.46
C LYS A 216 -11.46 -16.75 -11.42
N SER A 217 -11.26 -17.23 -10.18
CA SER A 217 -10.59 -16.46 -9.13
C SER A 217 -9.10 -16.26 -9.43
N LYS A 218 -8.66 -15.01 -9.59
CA LYS A 218 -7.25 -14.66 -9.85
C LYS A 218 -6.38 -15.02 -8.63
N SER A 219 -5.30 -15.78 -8.86
CA SER A 219 -4.32 -16.11 -7.82
C SER A 219 -3.64 -14.87 -7.22
N ALA A 220 -3.08 -14.99 -6.01
CA ALA A 220 -2.35 -13.88 -5.39
C ALA A 220 -1.18 -13.37 -6.26
N LYS A 221 -0.53 -14.26 -7.03
CA LYS A 221 0.53 -13.92 -7.99
C LYS A 221 -0.01 -13.15 -9.19
N ALA A 222 -1.14 -13.57 -9.76
CA ALA A 222 -1.80 -12.86 -10.85
C ALA A 222 -2.26 -11.46 -10.42
N LEU A 223 -2.85 -11.34 -9.22
CA LEU A 223 -3.23 -10.05 -8.64
C LEU A 223 -2.01 -9.14 -8.37
N ALA A 224 -0.85 -9.71 -8.05
CA ALA A 224 0.39 -8.93 -7.89
C ALA A 224 0.77 -8.26 -9.21
N ARG A 225 0.89 -9.05 -10.28
CA ARG A 225 1.23 -8.57 -11.63
C ARG A 225 0.26 -7.49 -12.09
N LEU A 226 -1.05 -7.71 -11.92
CA LEU A 226 -2.08 -6.72 -12.26
C LEU A 226 -1.93 -5.41 -11.45
N ALA A 227 -1.67 -5.50 -10.14
CA ALA A 227 -1.48 -4.32 -9.28
C ALA A 227 -0.22 -3.50 -9.64
N ASP A 228 0.80 -4.16 -10.16
CA ASP A 228 2.06 -3.55 -10.59
C ASP A 228 1.89 -2.89 -11.96
N GLN A 229 1.22 -3.54 -12.92
CA GLN A 229 0.84 -2.96 -14.22
C GLN A 229 -0.02 -1.70 -14.08
N LEU A 230 -1.11 -1.78 -13.30
CA LEU A 230 -1.94 -0.61 -12.97
C LEU A 230 -1.14 0.45 -12.22
N GLY A 231 -0.02 0.04 -11.62
CA GLY A 231 0.81 0.88 -10.83
C GLY A 231 1.79 1.74 -11.55
N TRP A 232 2.45 1.15 -12.53
CA TRP A 232 3.32 1.85 -13.46
C TRP A 232 2.64 3.10 -14.03
N ARG A 233 1.36 2.99 -14.45
CA ARG A 233 0.58 4.12 -14.96
C ARG A 233 0.41 5.26 -13.94
N GLN A 234 0.16 4.94 -12.67
CA GLN A 234 0.05 5.95 -11.62
C GLN A 234 1.40 6.61 -11.35
N ASP A 235 2.47 5.82 -11.34
CA ASP A 235 3.81 6.32 -11.02
C ASP A 235 4.27 7.31 -12.14
N ILE A 236 3.92 7.06 -13.41
CA ILE A 236 4.10 8.02 -14.52
C ILE A 236 3.33 9.34 -14.27
N LEU A 237 2.10 9.28 -13.77
CA LEU A 237 1.32 10.50 -13.47
C LEU A 237 1.97 11.32 -12.35
N VAL A 238 2.53 10.65 -11.34
CA VAL A 238 3.28 11.31 -10.26
C VAL A 238 4.55 11.97 -10.81
N LEU A 239 5.32 11.27 -11.66
CA LEU A 239 6.49 11.84 -12.33
C LEU A 239 6.12 13.08 -13.17
N ARG A 240 5.05 13.01 -13.96
CA ARG A 240 4.56 14.17 -14.74
C ARG A 240 4.21 15.35 -13.85
N ALA A 241 3.60 15.11 -12.69
CA ALA A 241 3.25 16.17 -11.76
C ALA A 241 4.50 16.81 -11.16
N ALA A 242 5.49 16.01 -10.75
CA ALA A 242 6.75 16.51 -10.19
C ALA A 242 7.57 17.33 -11.21
N LEU A 243 7.57 16.93 -12.49
CA LEU A 243 8.24 17.71 -13.54
C LEU A 243 7.60 19.09 -13.77
N LYS A 244 6.38 19.38 -13.28
CA LYS A 244 5.80 20.73 -13.41
C LYS A 244 6.57 21.78 -12.62
N THR A 245 7.25 21.40 -11.56
CA THR A 245 8.05 22.27 -10.71
C THR A 245 9.55 22.14 -11.02
N PHE A 246 9.90 21.58 -12.18
CA PHE A 246 11.29 21.45 -12.59
C PHE A 246 11.86 22.83 -12.99
N PRO A 247 13.04 23.23 -12.49
CA PRO A 247 13.51 24.61 -12.60
C PRO A 247 13.96 25.01 -14.01
N ASP A 248 14.56 24.10 -14.79
CA ASP A 248 15.05 24.40 -16.14
C ASP A 248 13.96 24.16 -17.21
N PRO A 249 13.47 25.22 -17.91
CA PRO A 249 12.42 25.07 -18.91
C PRO A 249 12.84 24.30 -20.17
N ARG A 250 14.11 24.37 -20.57
CA ARG A 250 14.64 23.70 -21.78
C ARG A 250 14.70 22.19 -21.54
N ILE A 251 15.31 21.79 -20.43
CA ILE A 251 15.37 20.38 -20.00
C ILE A 251 13.95 19.84 -19.80
N LEU A 252 13.08 20.60 -19.13
CA LEU A 252 11.68 20.22 -18.92
C LEU A 252 10.92 19.92 -20.21
N ALA A 253 11.09 20.75 -21.25
CA ALA A 253 10.43 20.54 -22.54
C ALA A 253 10.85 19.21 -23.17
N SER A 254 12.16 18.90 -23.14
CA SER A 254 12.69 17.65 -23.66
C SER A 254 12.24 16.43 -22.85
N LEU A 255 12.33 16.49 -21.52
CA LEU A 255 11.86 15.42 -20.62
C LEU A 255 10.38 15.08 -20.86
N ARG A 256 9.52 16.09 -21.05
CA ARG A 256 8.10 15.90 -21.37
C ARG A 256 7.90 15.21 -22.71
N LYS A 257 8.71 15.55 -23.73
CA LYS A 257 8.67 14.91 -25.05
C LYS A 257 9.06 13.43 -24.95
N ARG A 258 10.18 13.11 -24.29
CA ARG A 258 10.65 11.73 -24.07
C ARG A 258 9.64 10.90 -23.29
N LEU A 259 9.09 11.44 -22.19
CA LEU A 259 8.10 10.74 -21.36
C LEU A 259 6.80 10.42 -22.13
N ARG A 260 6.40 11.26 -23.10
CA ARG A 260 5.25 10.96 -23.97
C ARG A 260 5.52 9.76 -24.87
N LEU A 261 6.72 9.62 -25.41
CA LEU A 261 7.13 8.48 -26.25
C LEU A 261 7.12 7.18 -25.44
N GLU A 262 7.75 7.19 -24.26
CA GLU A 262 7.75 6.05 -23.31
C GLU A 262 6.33 5.61 -22.91
N THR A 263 5.43 6.57 -22.68
CA THR A 263 4.05 6.23 -22.29
C THR A 263 3.22 5.68 -23.46
N LYS A 264 3.56 6.03 -24.71
CA LYS A 264 2.91 5.47 -25.91
C LYS A 264 3.33 4.01 -26.12
N LEU A 265 4.61 3.69 -25.90
CA LEU A 265 5.14 2.33 -26.03
C LEU A 265 4.64 1.39 -24.92
N ALA A 266 4.35 1.91 -23.72
CA ALA A 266 3.84 1.12 -22.59
C ALA A 266 2.33 0.80 -22.64
N ARG A 267 1.64 1.05 -23.75
CA ARG A 267 0.22 0.69 -23.94
C ARG A 267 0.11 -0.76 -24.42
N TYR A 268 -0.03 -1.68 -23.46
CA TYR A 268 -0.81 -2.90 -23.61
C TYR A 268 -2.21 -2.66 -23.01
#